data_AF-A0A3B8XR10-F1
#
_entry.id   AF-A0A3B8XR10-F1
#
_cell.length_a   1.000
_cell.length_b   1.000
_cell.length_c   1.000
_cell.angle_alpha   90.00
_cell.angle_beta   90.00
_cell.angle_gamma   90.00
#
_symmetry.space_group_name_H-M   'P 1'
#
loop_
_entity.id
_entity.type
_entity.pdbx_description
1 polymer ?
#
loop_
_entity_poly.entity_id
_entity_poly.type
_entity_poly.pdbx_seq_one_letter_code
_entity_poly.pdbx_strand_id
1 'polypeptide(L)' 'HVSLACAVPNGRWVEYIPQLDEITTTRLRIEKGKAFAPEEPGLGIGWDWDAIRGRSEIMHAVRKAA' A
#
# COMPACT_ATOMS: atom_id res chain seq x y z
N HIS A 1 4.59 2.65 -4.20
CA HIS A 1 5.09 3.80 -5.00
C HIS A 1 4.31 4.09 -6.29
N VAL A 2 3.33 3.27 -6.68
CA VAL A 2 2.61 3.42 -7.96
C VAL A 2 2.03 4.83 -8.18
N SER A 3 1.41 5.44 -7.17
CA SER A 3 0.82 6.77 -7.29
C SER A 3 1.86 7.86 -7.61
N LEU A 4 3.07 7.75 -7.04
CA LEU A 4 4.16 8.69 -7.33
C LEU A 4 4.66 8.53 -8.77
N ALA A 5 4.82 7.29 -9.24
CA ALA A 5 5.23 7.02 -10.62
C ALA A 5 4.20 7.53 -11.63
N CYS A 6 2.90 7.34 -11.37
CA CYS A 6 1.83 7.83 -12.23
C CYS A 6 1.67 9.35 -12.22
N ALA A 7 2.20 10.06 -11.21
CA ALA A 7 2.05 11.51 -11.06
C ALA A 7 3.04 12.33 -11.91
N VAL A 8 4.07 11.70 -12.49
CA VAL A 8 5.13 12.41 -13.22
C VAL A 8 5.41 11.77 -14.59
N PRO A 9 5.75 12.55 -15.63
CA PRO A 9 5.89 12.04 -16.99
C PRO A 9 7.09 11.09 -17.18
N ASN A 10 8.09 11.14 -16.31
CA ASN A 10 9.27 10.27 -16.34
C ASN A 10 9.12 8.98 -15.50
N GLY A 11 7.99 8.80 -14.80
CA GLY A 11 7.72 7.60 -14.00
C GLY A 11 7.32 6.42 -14.88
N ARG A 12 8.29 5.61 -15.31
CA ARG A 12 8.05 4.48 -16.24
C ARG A 12 7.94 3.11 -15.59
N TRP A 13 8.64 2.89 -14.48
CA TRP A 13 8.78 1.58 -13.88
C TRP A 13 8.53 1.64 -12.38
N VAL A 14 7.96 0.56 -11.87
CA VAL A 14 7.86 0.27 -10.44
C VAL A 14 8.30 -1.16 -10.23
N GLU A 15 9.02 -1.39 -9.16
CA GLU A 15 9.36 -2.73 -8.72
C GLU A 15 8.12 -3.41 -8.10
N TYR A 16 7.92 -4.69 -8.40
CA TYR A 16 6.88 -5.51 -7.79
C TYR A 16 7.51 -6.58 -6.91
N ILE A 17 7.36 -6.42 -5.60
CA ILE A 17 7.69 -7.43 -4.58
C ILE A 17 6.42 -7.65 -3.75
N PRO A 18 5.83 -8.85 -3.72
CA PRO A 18 4.57 -9.13 -3.01
C PRO A 18 4.75 -9.30 -1.49
N GLN A 19 5.71 -8.60 -0.86
CA GLN A 19 6.05 -8.79 0.55
C GLN A 19 4.90 -8.42 1.50
N LEU A 20 4.00 -7.53 1.09
CA LEU A 20 2.88 -7.05 1.91
C LEU A 20 1.62 -7.92 1.81
N ASP A 21 1.59 -8.91 0.89
CA ASP A 21 0.39 -9.70 0.58
C ASP A 21 -0.22 -10.39 1.81
N GLU A 22 0.59 -10.73 2.80
CA GLU A 22 0.14 -11.42 4.01
C GLU A 22 -0.48 -10.49 5.07
N ILE A 23 -0.38 -9.17 4.88
CA ILE A 23 -0.89 -8.15 5.82
C ILE A 23 -1.80 -7.12 5.14
N THR A 24 -2.22 -7.37 3.90
CA THR A 24 -3.15 -6.52 3.15
C THR A 24 -4.37 -7.30 2.67
N THR A 25 -5.54 -6.68 2.74
CA THR A 25 -6.81 -7.24 2.24
C THR A 25 -7.01 -6.99 0.75
N THR A 26 -6.23 -6.08 0.17
CA THR A 26 -6.22 -5.77 -1.26
C THR A 26 -4.81 -5.88 -1.83
N ARG A 27 -4.71 -5.99 -3.17
CA ARG A 27 -3.44 -6.06 -3.90
C ARG A 27 -3.33 -4.90 -4.90
N LEU A 28 -2.09 -4.56 -5.25
CA LEU A 28 -1.81 -3.65 -6.37
C LEU A 28 -2.41 -4.22 -7.65
N ARG A 29 -3.25 -3.43 -8.33
CA ARG A 29 -3.81 -3.80 -9.63
C ARG A 29 -2.70 -3.75 -10.69
N ILE A 30 -2.39 -4.91 -11.27
CA ILE A 30 -1.44 -5.06 -12.37
C ILE A 30 -2.15 -5.79 -13.50
N GLU A 31 -2.25 -5.15 -14.67
CA GLU A 31 -2.87 -5.75 -15.85
C GLU A 31 -1.94 -5.58 -17.05
N LYS A 32 -1.70 -6.67 -17.79
CA LYS A 32 -0.85 -6.68 -18.99
C LYS A 32 0.53 -6.03 -18.75
N GLY A 33 1.13 -6.29 -17.59
CA GLY A 33 2.43 -5.74 -17.20
C GLY A 33 2.43 -4.27 -16.79
N LYS A 34 1.26 -3.64 -16.60
CA LYS A 34 1.13 -2.26 -16.15
C LYS A 34 0.53 -2.19 -14.76
N ALA A 35 1.19 -1.48 -13.85
CA ALA A 35 0.64 -1.16 -12.54
C ALA A 35 -0.30 0.06 -12.63
N PHE A 36 -1.40 0.01 -11.89
CA PHE A 36 -2.40 1.08 -11.86
C PHE A 36 -2.39 1.77 -10.49
N ALA A 37 -2.42 3.10 -10.50
CA ALA A 37 -2.63 3.88 -9.28
C ALA A 37 -4.04 3.63 -8.72
N PRO A 38 -4.21 3.67 -7.39
CA PRO A 38 -5.52 3.57 -6.76
C PRO A 38 -6.40 4.77 -7.14
N GLU A 39 -7.71 4.52 -7.26
CA GLU A 39 -8.72 5.56 -7.52
C GLU A 39 -9.32 6.11 -6.20
N GLU A 40 -9.18 5.36 -5.10
CA GLU A 40 -9.64 5.76 -3.77
C GLU A 40 -8.72 6.80 -3.11
N PRO A 41 -9.23 7.67 -2.22
CA PRO A 41 -8.42 8.62 -1.47
C PRO A 41 -7.30 7.95 -0.64
N GLY A 42 -6.12 8.59 -0.63
CA GLY A 42 -4.97 8.14 0.15
C GLY A 42 -4.03 7.21 -0.62
N LEU A 43 -3.48 6.21 0.07
CA LEU A 43 -2.48 5.29 -0.51
C LEU A 43 -3.10 4.08 -1.22
N GLY A 44 -4.42 3.86 -1.09
CA GLY A 44 -5.10 2.71 -1.67
C GLY A 44 -4.70 1.35 -1.09
N ILE A 45 -4.23 1.31 0.16
CA ILE A 45 -3.84 0.06 0.84
C ILE A 45 -4.95 -0.34 1.81
N GLY A 46 -5.56 -1.50 1.57
CA GLY A 46 -6.42 -2.16 2.54
C GLY A 46 -5.55 -2.93 3.52
N TRP A 47 -5.36 -2.41 4.74
CA TRP A 47 -4.57 -3.10 5.77
C TRP A 47 -5.40 -4.16 6.49
N ASP A 48 -4.83 -5.35 6.67
CA ASP A 48 -5.34 -6.34 7.62
C ASP A 48 -4.75 -6.04 9.00
N TRP A 49 -5.50 -5.30 9.80
CA TRP A 49 -5.04 -4.90 11.12
C TRP A 49 -4.92 -6.07 12.11
N ASP A 50 -5.66 -7.16 11.93
CA ASP A 50 -5.52 -8.34 12.77
C ASP A 50 -4.22 -9.08 12.45
N ALA A 51 -3.91 -9.26 11.16
CA ALA A 51 -2.64 -9.84 10.72
C ALA A 51 -1.43 -9.00 11.16
N ILE A 52 -1.53 -7.67 11.04
CA ILE A 52 -0.48 -6.76 11.51
C ILE A 52 -0.29 -6.88 13.02
N ARG A 53 -1.38 -6.85 13.81
CA ARG A 53 -1.31 -7.01 15.27
C ARG A 53 -0.67 -8.32 15.68
N GLY A 54 -1.01 -9.42 15.00
CA GLY A 54 -0.43 -10.74 15.28
C GLY A 54 1.08 -10.84 15.03
N ARG A 55 1.66 -9.93 14.23
CA ARG A 55 3.09 -9.88 13.88
C ARG A 55 3.85 -8.75 14.57
N SER A 56 3.16 -7.91 15.31
CA SER A 56 3.72 -6.70 15.89
C SER A 56 4.23 -6.96 17.30
N GLU A 57 5.51 -6.73 17.54
CA GLU A 57 6.08 -6.78 18.89
C GLU A 57 5.81 -5.49 19.68
N ILE A 58 5.70 -4.36 18.99
CA ILE A 58 5.49 -3.03 19.58
C ILE A 58 4.47 -2.26 18.74
N MET A 59 3.47 -1.66 19.40
CA MET A 59 2.49 -0.76 18.79
C MET A 59 2.41 0.53 19.61
N HIS A 60 2.69 1.67 18.98
CA HIS A 60 2.53 3.00 19.59
C HIS A 60 1.26 3.68 19.10
N ALA A 61 0.31 3.92 20.01
CA ALA A 61 -0.92 4.61 19.69
C ALA A 61 -0.78 6.11 19.98
N VAL A 62 -0.83 6.94 18.94
CA VAL A 62 -0.86 8.40 19.09
C VAL A 62 -2.30 8.85 19.34
N ARG A 63 -2.54 9.50 20.48
CA ARG A 63 -3.82 10.16 20.79
C ARG A 63 -3.73 11.64 20.45
N LYS A 64 -4.78 12.21 19.86
CA LYS A 64 -4.90 13.67 19.75
C LYS A 64 -5.09 14.26 21.15
N ALA A 65 -4.36 15.33 21.45
CA ALA A 65 -4.66 16.19 22.58
C ALA A 65 -6.02 16.87 22.35
N ALA A 66 -6.80 16.99 23.43
CA ALA A 66 -8.14 17.58 23.43
C ALA A 66 -8.11 19.09 23.11
#